data_AF-A0A9D4TZR7-F1
#
_entry.id   AF-A0A9D4TZR7-F1
#
_cell.length_a   1.000
_cell.length_b   1.000
_cell.length_c   1.000
_cell.angle_alpha   90.00
_cell.angle_beta   90.00
_cell.angle_gamma   90.00
#
_symmetry.space_group_name_H-M   'P 1'
#
loop_
_entity.id
_entity.type
_entity.pdbx_description
1 polymer ?
#
loop_
_entity_poly.entity_id
_entity_poly.type
_entity_poly.pdbx_seq_one_letter_code
_entity_poly.pdbx_strand_id
1 'polypeptide(L)'
;MARNEEKAQSMLNRWLAGKQNEARGERQKRPYLATECHDLNEADKWRQQILREIGKKVMDIQNAGLGEHRIRDMNDEINKLIREKGHWERRIVELGGPDYSKVGPRVTDSEGRNLAEASGRGPGYRYFGAAKQLPGVRELFEKEAPRQVRRTRAEMHRAIDADYYGFRDEEDGILEKVEAAAEVAMRRQAIADWEEKEAERQAAFAAVHGGMGEGGVAEQADADAAAAPQFVAYVPLPDQKEIEQKVLESKKQQLLRQYISVDEEAKQQQARELLNRR
;
A
#
# COMPACT_ATOMS: atom_id res chain seq x y z
N MET A 1 75.02 2.49 6.24
CA MET A 1 74.71 1.77 4.98
C MET A 1 74.07 2.75 4.01
N ALA A 2 74.61 2.90 2.80
CA ALA A 2 74.04 3.77 1.76
C ALA A 2 72.59 3.37 1.41
N ARG A 3 71.76 4.34 1.02
CA ARG A 3 70.36 4.10 0.60
C ARG A 3 70.33 3.23 -0.66
N ASN A 4 69.25 2.47 -0.87
CA ASN A 4 69.13 1.61 -2.05
C ASN A 4 69.25 2.37 -3.37
N GLU A 5 68.80 3.62 -3.42
CA GLU A 5 68.96 4.49 -4.58
C GLU A 5 70.43 4.81 -4.88
N GLU A 6 71.22 5.13 -3.86
CA GLU A 6 72.67 5.40 -4.00
C GLU A 6 73.43 4.14 -4.43
N LYS A 7 73.07 2.99 -3.86
CA LYS A 7 73.62 1.69 -4.30
C LYS A 7 73.28 1.43 -5.76
N ALA A 8 72.03 1.64 -6.18
CA ALA A 8 71.61 1.47 -7.57
C ALA A 8 72.31 2.44 -8.54
N GLN A 9 72.66 3.64 -8.08
CA GLN A 9 73.40 4.63 -8.87
C GLN A 9 74.93 4.44 -8.89
N SER A 10 75.46 3.48 -8.13
CA SER A 10 76.89 3.18 -8.18
C SER A 10 77.36 2.84 -9.60
N MET A 11 78.62 3.18 -9.90
CA MET A 11 79.23 2.97 -11.22
C MET A 11 79.10 1.52 -11.69
N LEU A 12 79.29 0.55 -10.79
CA LEU A 12 79.16 -0.87 -11.07
C LEU A 12 77.72 -1.24 -11.46
N ASN A 13 76.73 -0.78 -10.71
CA ASN A 13 75.34 -1.11 -10.99
C ASN A 13 74.82 -0.42 -12.26
N ARG A 14 75.27 0.80 -12.55
CA ARG A 14 75.02 1.46 -13.84
C ARG A 14 75.66 0.69 -15.00
N TRP A 15 76.90 0.23 -14.85
CA TRP A 15 77.59 -0.57 -15.88
C TRP A 15 76.92 -1.92 -16.11
N LEU A 16 76.55 -2.64 -15.04
CA LEU A 16 75.81 -3.89 -15.11
C LEU A 16 74.44 -3.70 -15.77
N ALA A 17 73.71 -2.64 -15.43
CA ALA A 17 72.46 -2.28 -16.09
C ALA A 17 72.67 -1.97 -17.59
N GLY A 18 73.75 -1.26 -17.93
CA GLY A 18 74.15 -1.00 -19.31
C GLY A 18 74.42 -2.29 -20.09
N LYS A 19 75.21 -3.21 -19.53
CA LYS A 19 75.48 -4.53 -20.13
C LYS A 19 74.23 -5.38 -20.28
N GLN A 20 73.33 -5.37 -19.30
CA GLN A 20 72.05 -6.06 -19.41
C GLN A 20 71.14 -5.47 -20.48
N ASN A 21 71.12 -4.14 -20.63
CA ASN A 21 70.37 -3.47 -21.69
C ASN A 21 70.97 -3.78 -23.06
N GLU A 22 72.30 -3.86 -23.18
CA GLU A 22 72.98 -4.27 -24.41
C GLU A 22 72.61 -5.73 -24.79
N ALA A 23 72.54 -6.62 -23.79
CA ALA A 23 72.14 -8.02 -24.01
C ALA A 23 70.64 -8.20 -24.33
N ARG A 24 69.76 -7.38 -23.74
CA ARG A 24 68.30 -7.42 -24.00
C ARG A 24 67.87 -6.58 -25.21
N GLY A 25 68.73 -5.69 -25.70
CA GLY A 25 68.37 -4.66 -26.66
C GLY A 25 67.58 -3.50 -26.04
N GLU A 26 67.38 -2.45 -26.82
CA GLU A 26 66.56 -1.30 -26.42
C GLU A 26 65.11 -1.71 -26.17
N ARG A 27 64.46 -1.07 -25.20
CA ARG A 27 63.03 -1.26 -24.96
C ARG A 27 62.28 -0.74 -26.18
N GLN A 28 61.86 -1.66 -27.05
CA GLN A 28 61.05 -1.33 -28.19
C GLN A 28 59.79 -0.57 -27.73
N LYS A 29 59.54 0.57 -28.35
CA LYS A 29 58.32 1.34 -28.15
C LYS A 29 57.28 0.82 -29.12
N ARG A 30 56.02 0.73 -28.68
CA ARG A 30 54.94 0.35 -29.59
C ARG A 30 54.86 1.34 -30.76
N PRO A 31 54.64 0.87 -31.99
CA PRO A 31 54.31 1.73 -33.12
C PRO A 31 53.07 2.59 -32.84
N TYR A 32 53.00 3.77 -33.44
CA TYR A 32 51.83 4.64 -33.31
C TYR A 32 50.63 4.07 -34.09
N LEU A 33 50.89 3.57 -35.29
CA LEU A 33 49.88 2.99 -36.16
C LEU A 33 49.97 1.47 -36.13
N ALA A 34 48.86 0.79 -35.83
CA ALA A 34 48.83 -0.67 -35.80
C ALA A 34 49.11 -1.29 -37.18
N THR A 35 48.78 -0.60 -38.27
CA THR A 35 48.94 -1.06 -39.65
C THR A 35 50.40 -1.29 -40.04
N GLU A 36 51.35 -0.62 -39.38
CA GLU A 36 52.80 -0.78 -39.63
C GLU A 36 53.35 -2.14 -39.15
N CYS A 37 52.63 -2.82 -38.26
CA CYS A 37 53.03 -4.13 -37.77
C CYS A 37 52.51 -5.23 -38.72
N HIS A 38 53.41 -6.09 -39.18
CA HIS A 38 53.09 -7.20 -40.10
C HIS A 38 53.23 -8.58 -39.46
N ASP A 39 53.80 -8.68 -38.26
CA ASP A 39 53.92 -9.93 -37.52
C ASP A 39 52.80 -10.05 -36.47
N LEU A 40 52.20 -11.23 -36.41
CA LEU A 40 51.10 -11.54 -35.50
C LEU A 40 51.59 -11.59 -34.05
N ASN A 41 52.77 -12.15 -33.82
CA ASN A 41 53.35 -12.26 -32.46
C ASN A 41 53.69 -10.88 -31.88
N GLU A 42 54.22 -9.97 -32.70
CA GLU A 42 54.46 -8.59 -32.29
C GLU A 42 53.16 -7.84 -31.98
N ALA A 43 52.13 -8.00 -32.82
CA ALA A 43 50.84 -7.38 -32.58
C ALA A 43 50.21 -7.84 -31.25
N ASP A 44 50.32 -9.14 -30.93
CA ASP A 44 49.87 -9.69 -29.65
C ASP A 44 50.69 -9.17 -28.46
N LYS A 45 52.01 -9.04 -28.61
CA LYS A 45 52.89 -8.43 -27.59
C LYS A 45 52.46 -6.99 -27.28
N TRP A 46 52.16 -6.19 -28.30
CA TRP A 46 51.70 -4.80 -28.12
C TRP A 46 50.31 -4.73 -27.49
N ARG A 47 49.38 -5.61 -27.89
CA ARG A 47 48.07 -5.74 -27.23
C ARG A 47 48.21 -6.05 -25.75
N GLN A 48 49.06 -7.02 -25.37
CA GLN A 48 49.31 -7.38 -23.98
C GLN A 48 49.99 -6.25 -23.20
N GLN A 49 50.87 -5.47 -23.83
CA GLN A 49 51.43 -4.28 -23.20
C GLN A 49 50.34 -3.25 -22.87
N ILE A 50 49.44 -2.96 -23.82
CA ILE A 50 48.33 -2.02 -23.60
C ILE A 50 47.42 -2.52 -22.47
N LEU A 51 47.12 -3.82 -22.40
CA LEU A 51 46.34 -4.40 -21.30
C LEU A 51 47.01 -4.21 -19.94
N ARG A 52 48.35 -4.35 -19.85
CA ARG A 52 49.10 -4.09 -18.62
C ARG A 52 49.10 -2.61 -18.23
N GLU A 53 49.20 -1.71 -19.20
CA GLU A 53 49.10 -0.26 -18.99
C GLU A 53 47.71 0.13 -18.48
N ILE A 54 46.65 -0.41 -19.09
CA ILE A 54 45.27 -0.25 -18.61
C ILE A 54 45.14 -0.77 -17.18
N GLY A 55 45.61 -1.98 -16.89
CA GLY A 55 45.50 -2.59 -15.56
C GLY A 55 46.13 -1.74 -14.46
N LYS A 56 47.32 -1.17 -14.71
CA LYS A 56 47.97 -0.24 -13.75
C LYS A 56 47.15 1.02 -13.51
N LYS A 57 46.66 1.67 -14.58
CA LYS A 57 45.85 2.88 -14.44
C LYS A 57 44.49 2.62 -13.80
N VAL A 58 43.89 1.46 -14.05
CA VAL A 58 42.65 1.05 -13.37
C VAL A 58 42.88 0.91 -11.88
N MET A 59 44.00 0.28 -11.45
CA MET A 59 44.37 0.21 -10.03
C MET A 59 44.59 1.60 -9.44
N ASP A 60 45.26 2.51 -10.17
CA ASP A 60 45.49 3.88 -9.70
C ASP A 60 44.18 4.69 -9.56
N ILE A 61 43.24 4.54 -10.49
CA ILE A 61 41.92 5.22 -10.46
C ILE A 61 41.02 4.72 -9.33
N GLN A 62 41.20 3.48 -8.86
CA GLN A 62 40.43 3.00 -7.71
C GLN A 62 40.72 3.80 -6.42
N ASN A 63 41.88 4.46 -6.34
CA ASN A 63 42.22 5.35 -5.24
C ASN A 63 41.43 6.67 -5.33
N ALA A 64 40.31 6.76 -4.61
CA ALA A 64 39.45 7.96 -4.59
C ALA A 64 40.16 9.23 -4.05
N GLY A 65 41.28 9.08 -3.34
CA GLY A 65 42.07 10.19 -2.82
C GLY A 65 42.98 10.89 -3.83
N LEU A 66 43.05 10.44 -5.09
CA LEU A 66 44.03 10.96 -6.06
C LEU A 66 43.75 12.36 -6.62
N GLY A 67 42.73 13.05 -6.10
CA GLY A 67 42.28 14.35 -6.60
C GLY A 67 41.47 14.21 -7.89
N GLU A 68 40.40 14.99 -8.01
CA GLU A 68 39.43 14.88 -9.09
C GLU A 68 40.04 15.07 -10.49
N HIS A 69 40.91 16.06 -10.68
CA HIS A 69 41.55 16.32 -11.98
C HIS A 69 42.39 15.14 -12.47
N ARG A 70 43.20 14.57 -11.58
CA ARG A 70 44.04 13.42 -11.92
C ARG A 70 43.19 12.18 -12.24
N ILE A 71 42.08 11.99 -11.55
CA ILE A 71 41.13 10.92 -11.85
C ILE A 71 40.54 11.10 -13.26
N ARG A 72 40.20 12.33 -13.67
CA ARG A 72 39.75 12.62 -15.05
C ARG A 72 40.82 12.29 -16.09
N ASP A 73 42.04 12.79 -15.90
CA ASP A 73 43.15 12.57 -16.82
C ASP A 73 43.45 11.07 -16.99
N MET A 74 43.52 10.33 -15.87
CA MET A 74 43.72 8.88 -15.93
C MET A 74 42.56 8.16 -16.64
N ASN A 75 41.31 8.62 -16.46
CA ASN A 75 40.16 8.05 -17.14
C ASN A 75 40.22 8.29 -18.66
N ASP A 76 40.61 9.49 -19.09
CA ASP A 76 40.84 9.82 -20.50
C ASP A 76 41.96 8.96 -21.11
N GLU A 77 43.05 8.79 -20.37
CA GLU A 77 44.16 7.95 -20.78
C GLU A 77 43.76 6.48 -20.92
N ILE A 78 42.95 5.93 -20.01
CA ILE A 78 42.41 4.57 -20.14
C ILE A 78 41.52 4.46 -21.37
N ASN A 79 40.61 5.42 -21.60
CA ASN A 79 39.76 5.42 -22.79
C ASN A 79 40.58 5.52 -24.09
N LYS A 80 41.72 6.25 -24.08
CA LYS A 80 42.67 6.28 -25.19
C LYS A 80 43.31 4.90 -25.41
N LEU A 81 43.81 4.26 -24.35
CA LEU A 81 44.41 2.92 -24.42
C LEU A 81 43.41 1.85 -24.88
N ILE A 82 42.12 1.95 -24.49
CA ILE A 82 41.08 1.01 -24.95
C ILE A 82 40.81 1.16 -26.45
N ARG A 83 40.82 2.39 -26.97
CA ARG A 83 40.69 2.63 -28.42
C ARG A 83 41.89 2.05 -29.16
N GLU A 84 43.10 2.32 -28.68
CA GLU A 84 44.33 1.73 -29.21
C GLU A 84 44.31 0.20 -29.18
N LYS A 85 43.89 -0.42 -28.07
CA LYS A 85 43.64 -1.87 -27.98
C LYS A 85 42.71 -2.35 -29.10
N GLY A 86 41.62 -1.63 -29.36
CA GLY A 86 40.70 -1.97 -30.45
C GLY A 86 41.33 -1.88 -31.84
N HIS A 87 42.27 -0.96 -32.08
CA HIS A 87 43.05 -0.90 -33.32
C HIS A 87 43.98 -2.12 -33.46
N TRP A 88 44.69 -2.47 -32.39
CA TRP A 88 45.57 -3.65 -32.37
C TRP A 88 44.80 -4.96 -32.51
N GLU A 89 43.63 -5.10 -31.88
CA GLU A 89 42.77 -6.28 -32.01
C GLU A 89 42.26 -6.44 -33.45
N ARG A 90 41.85 -5.36 -34.12
CA ARG A 90 41.50 -5.43 -35.55
C ARG A 90 42.69 -5.82 -36.42
N ARG A 91 43.88 -5.29 -36.12
CA ARG A 91 45.10 -5.65 -36.85
C ARG A 91 45.44 -7.14 -36.70
N ILE A 92 45.32 -7.69 -35.51
CA ILE A 92 45.55 -9.12 -35.28
C ILE A 92 44.61 -9.96 -36.14
N VAL A 93 43.34 -9.56 -36.24
CA VAL A 93 42.34 -10.23 -37.09
C VAL A 93 42.69 -10.11 -38.58
N GLU A 94 43.12 -8.93 -39.04
CA GLU A 94 43.60 -8.73 -40.41
C GLU A 94 44.81 -9.61 -40.75
N LEU A 95 45.69 -9.88 -39.78
CA LEU A 95 46.84 -10.77 -39.93
C LEU A 95 46.48 -12.26 -39.81
N GLY A 96 45.20 -12.60 -39.63
CA GLY A 96 44.70 -13.97 -39.52
C GLY A 96 44.73 -14.55 -38.09
N GLY A 97 44.85 -13.69 -37.07
CA GLY A 97 44.84 -14.09 -35.67
C GLY A 97 43.46 -14.15 -35.02
N PRO A 98 43.39 -14.46 -33.71
CA PRO A 98 42.13 -14.63 -33.00
C PRO A 98 41.31 -13.34 -32.81
N ASP A 99 39.98 -13.45 -32.89
CA ASP A 99 39.01 -12.39 -32.62
C ASP A 99 38.91 -12.06 -31.10
N TYR A 100 39.90 -11.36 -30.55
CA TYR A 100 39.91 -10.98 -29.13
C TYR A 100 38.77 -10.05 -28.70
N SER A 101 38.15 -9.34 -29.63
CA SER A 101 36.98 -8.49 -29.35
C SER A 101 35.76 -9.30 -28.91
N LYS A 102 35.58 -10.51 -29.45
CA LYS A 102 34.47 -11.42 -29.12
C LYS A 102 34.80 -12.34 -27.94
N VAL A 103 36.04 -12.80 -27.87
CA VAL A 103 36.51 -13.79 -26.88
C VAL A 103 36.91 -13.12 -25.56
N GLY A 104 37.27 -11.83 -25.57
CA GLY A 104 37.75 -11.13 -24.39
C GLY A 104 36.70 -11.01 -23.28
N PRO A 105 37.12 -11.05 -22.00
CA PRO A 105 36.23 -10.77 -20.88
C PRO A 105 35.54 -9.43 -21.08
N ARG A 106 34.20 -9.42 -21.07
CA ARG A 106 33.46 -8.16 -21.08
C ARG A 106 33.81 -7.41 -19.80
N VAL A 107 34.28 -6.17 -19.96
CA VAL A 107 34.56 -5.31 -18.82
C VAL A 107 33.25 -5.13 -18.06
N THR A 108 33.18 -5.75 -16.90
CA THR A 108 31.99 -5.81 -16.04
C THR A 108 32.25 -4.90 -14.84
N ASP A 109 31.23 -4.19 -14.42
CA ASP A 109 31.28 -3.28 -13.28
C ASP A 109 31.36 -4.02 -11.93
N SER A 110 31.67 -3.30 -10.85
CA SER A 110 31.53 -3.78 -9.47
C SER A 110 30.12 -4.28 -9.14
N GLU A 111 29.11 -3.80 -9.87
CA GLU A 111 27.71 -4.28 -9.78
C GLU A 111 27.36 -5.40 -10.79
N GLY A 112 28.34 -6.03 -11.43
CA GLY A 112 28.08 -7.12 -12.36
C GLY A 112 27.45 -6.71 -13.70
N ARG A 113 27.27 -5.39 -13.94
CA ARG A 113 26.70 -4.86 -15.19
C ARG A 113 27.78 -4.69 -16.25
N ASN A 114 27.45 -4.99 -17.51
CA ASN A 114 28.37 -4.74 -18.62
C ASN A 114 28.66 -3.23 -18.68
N LEU A 115 29.93 -2.84 -18.62
CA LEU A 115 30.34 -1.43 -18.65
C LEU A 115 29.93 -0.72 -19.95
N ALA A 116 29.60 -1.48 -21.00
CA ALA A 116 29.04 -0.98 -22.26
C ALA A 116 27.57 -0.55 -22.14
N GLU A 117 26.79 -1.17 -21.25
CA GLU A 117 25.38 -0.85 -21.01
C GLU A 117 25.20 0.19 -19.89
N ALA A 118 26.19 0.29 -18.99
CA ALA A 118 26.13 1.19 -17.84
C ALA A 118 26.42 2.66 -18.19
N SER A 119 27.12 2.95 -19.29
CA SER A 119 27.37 4.34 -19.70
C SER A 119 26.14 4.89 -20.41
N GLY A 120 25.36 5.74 -19.72
CA GLY A 120 24.15 6.39 -20.27
C GLY A 120 24.40 7.29 -21.49
N ARG A 121 25.65 7.43 -21.94
CA ARG A 121 26.07 8.24 -23.10
C ARG A 121 26.66 7.40 -24.23
N GLY A 122 26.01 6.28 -24.56
CA GLY A 122 26.34 5.46 -25.73
C GLY A 122 27.73 4.83 -25.75
N PRO A 123 28.07 4.09 -26.82
CA PRO A 123 29.29 3.29 -26.90
C PRO A 123 30.49 4.16 -27.32
N GLY A 124 30.94 5.07 -26.46
CA GLY A 124 32.06 5.97 -26.81
C GLY A 124 33.03 6.28 -25.68
N TYR A 125 32.53 6.42 -24.46
CA TYR A 125 33.33 6.84 -23.31
C TYR A 125 32.90 6.08 -22.06
N ARG A 126 33.88 5.60 -21.30
CA ARG A 126 33.68 4.77 -20.10
C ARG A 126 34.31 5.44 -18.90
N TYR A 127 33.66 5.29 -17.75
CA TYR A 127 34.16 5.74 -16.47
C TYR A 127 34.58 4.51 -15.65
N PHE A 128 35.79 4.52 -15.10
CA PHE A 128 36.35 3.42 -14.31
C PHE A 128 36.48 3.81 -12.83
N GLY A 129 36.27 2.86 -11.90
CA GLY A 129 36.54 3.05 -10.47
C GLY A 129 36.01 4.37 -9.90
N ALA A 130 36.88 5.15 -9.26
CA ALA A 130 36.52 6.43 -8.64
C ALA A 130 36.07 7.50 -9.65
N ALA A 131 36.38 7.35 -10.94
CA ALA A 131 35.89 8.28 -11.97
C ALA A 131 34.36 8.30 -12.10
N LYS A 132 33.67 7.26 -11.62
CA LYS A 132 32.20 7.22 -11.56
C LYS A 132 31.61 8.10 -10.47
N GLN A 133 32.38 8.36 -9.42
CA GLN A 133 31.96 9.17 -8.28
C GLN A 133 32.24 10.66 -8.49
N LEU A 134 32.77 11.04 -9.65
CA LEU A 134 33.01 12.44 -9.97
C LEU A 134 31.69 13.22 -10.02
N PRO A 135 31.68 14.48 -9.54
CA PRO A 135 30.55 15.39 -9.71
C PRO A 135 30.08 15.45 -11.18
N GLY A 136 28.77 15.38 -11.42
CA GLY A 136 28.14 15.35 -12.75
C GLY A 136 28.22 14.00 -13.48
N VAL A 137 29.25 13.17 -13.25
CA VAL A 137 29.30 11.79 -13.76
C VAL A 137 28.45 10.87 -12.90
N ARG A 138 28.52 11.05 -11.59
CA ARG A 138 27.76 10.29 -10.61
C ARG A 138 26.25 10.32 -10.89
N GLU A 139 25.72 11.49 -11.25
CA GLU A 139 24.31 11.69 -11.62
C GLU A 139 23.90 10.87 -12.86
N LEU A 140 24.83 10.59 -13.79
CA LEU A 140 24.55 9.75 -14.96
C LEU A 140 24.42 8.25 -14.60
N PHE A 141 25.02 7.83 -13.49
CA PHE A 141 25.01 6.45 -13.02
C PHE A 141 23.98 6.20 -11.90
N GLU A 142 23.63 7.23 -11.13
CA GLU A 142 22.50 7.20 -10.21
C GLU A 142 21.22 7.04 -11.03
N LYS A 143 20.68 5.82 -11.03
CA LYS A 143 19.39 5.55 -11.67
C LYS A 143 18.36 6.48 -11.04
N GLU A 144 17.57 7.16 -11.87
CA GLU A 144 16.33 7.78 -11.39
C GLU A 144 15.60 6.72 -10.56
N ALA A 145 15.33 7.04 -9.29
CA ALA A 145 14.57 6.15 -8.42
C ALA A 145 13.31 5.75 -9.20
N PRO A 146 12.95 4.45 -9.23
CA PRO A 146 11.80 4.00 -10.01
C PRO A 146 10.61 4.86 -9.61
N ARG A 147 10.09 5.62 -10.59
CA ARG A 147 8.98 6.54 -10.32
C ARG A 147 7.87 5.69 -9.73
N GLN A 148 7.44 6.04 -8.51
CA GLN A 148 6.30 5.37 -7.90
C GLN A 148 5.11 5.62 -8.81
N VAL A 149 4.72 4.61 -9.57
CA VAL A 149 3.54 4.67 -10.42
C VAL A 149 2.36 4.78 -9.47
N ARG A 150 1.79 5.98 -9.35
CA ARG A 150 0.53 6.16 -8.65
C ARG A 150 -0.53 5.37 -9.40
N ARG A 151 -1.39 4.67 -8.67
CA ARG A 151 -2.49 3.92 -9.28
C ARG A 151 -3.26 4.84 -10.22
N THR A 152 -3.44 4.41 -11.46
CA THR A 152 -4.20 5.20 -12.42
C THR A 152 -5.67 5.26 -12.01
N ARG A 153 -6.41 6.27 -12.48
CA ARG A 153 -7.85 6.38 -12.18
C ARG A 153 -8.62 5.12 -12.62
N ALA A 154 -8.22 4.52 -13.73
CA ALA A 154 -8.78 3.25 -14.21
C ALA A 154 -8.48 2.07 -13.28
N GLU A 155 -7.26 1.98 -12.72
CA GLU A 155 -6.91 0.94 -11.73
C GLU A 155 -7.66 1.14 -10.41
N MET A 156 -7.85 2.38 -9.96
CA MET A 156 -8.65 2.68 -8.77
C MET A 156 -10.12 2.29 -8.99
N HIS A 157 -10.69 2.63 -10.15
CA HIS A 157 -12.07 2.26 -10.50
C HIS A 157 -12.27 0.77 -10.72
N ARG A 158 -11.22 0.04 -11.13
CA ARG A 158 -11.27 -1.42 -11.25
C ARG A 158 -11.37 -2.12 -9.89
N ALA A 159 -10.93 -1.47 -8.80
CA ALA A 159 -11.06 -2.00 -7.44
C ALA A 159 -12.36 -1.54 -6.75
N ILE A 160 -13.19 -0.75 -7.43
CA ILE A 160 -14.52 -0.36 -6.97
C ILE A 160 -15.49 -1.38 -7.54
N ASP A 161 -15.65 -2.48 -6.81
CA ASP A 161 -16.53 -3.59 -7.17
C ASP A 161 -17.94 -3.40 -6.56
N ALA A 162 -18.87 -4.30 -6.86
CA ALA A 162 -20.22 -4.29 -6.29
C ALA A 162 -20.22 -4.28 -4.75
N ASP A 163 -19.20 -4.89 -4.15
CA ASP A 163 -18.95 -4.92 -2.71
C ASP A 163 -18.75 -3.51 -2.12
N TYR A 164 -18.12 -2.58 -2.87
CA TYR A 164 -17.95 -1.19 -2.42
C TYR A 164 -19.30 -0.47 -2.26
N TYR A 165 -20.31 -0.89 -3.02
CA TYR A 165 -21.67 -0.36 -2.95
C TYR A 165 -22.57 -1.18 -2.02
N GLY A 166 -22.03 -2.18 -1.31
CA GLY A 166 -22.77 -2.97 -0.31
C GLY A 166 -23.79 -3.93 -0.90
N PHE A 167 -23.72 -4.24 -2.20
CA PHE A 167 -24.68 -5.14 -2.85
C PHE A 167 -24.61 -6.59 -2.34
N ARG A 168 -23.56 -6.96 -1.60
CA ARG A 168 -23.35 -8.31 -1.06
C ARG A 168 -23.26 -8.35 0.47
N ASP A 169 -23.52 -7.24 1.15
CA ASP A 169 -23.43 -7.15 2.62
C ASP A 169 -24.51 -8.02 3.31
N GLU A 170 -25.62 -8.30 2.63
CA GLU A 170 -26.66 -9.22 3.10
C GLU A 170 -26.21 -10.69 3.06
N GLU A 171 -25.23 -11.05 2.22
CA GLU A 171 -24.77 -12.44 2.04
C GLU A 171 -23.76 -12.90 3.13
N ASP A 172 -23.15 -11.96 3.86
CA ASP A 172 -22.12 -12.26 4.86
C ASP A 172 -22.69 -12.86 6.17
N GLY A 173 -24.02 -12.83 6.34
CA GLY A 173 -24.72 -13.36 7.52
C GLY A 173 -24.40 -12.62 8.83
N ILE A 174 -23.68 -11.49 8.76
CA ILE A 174 -23.41 -10.61 9.90
C ILE A 174 -24.70 -9.87 10.29
N LEU A 175 -25.42 -9.37 9.30
CA LEU A 175 -26.68 -8.66 9.49
C LEU A 175 -27.71 -9.55 10.20
N GLU A 176 -27.90 -10.78 9.73
CA GLU A 176 -28.82 -11.75 10.32
C GLU A 176 -28.56 -11.99 11.82
N LYS A 177 -27.29 -12.06 12.24
CA LYS A 177 -26.92 -12.25 13.66
C LYS A 177 -27.29 -11.05 14.51
N VAL A 178 -27.09 -9.84 13.99
CA VAL A 178 -27.42 -8.59 14.69
C VAL A 178 -28.92 -8.42 14.78
N GLU A 179 -29.65 -8.70 13.70
CA GLU A 179 -31.10 -8.65 13.63
C GLU A 179 -31.74 -9.67 14.58
N ALA A 180 -31.26 -10.92 14.61
CA ALA A 180 -31.79 -11.94 15.53
C ALA A 180 -31.64 -11.53 17.01
N ALA A 181 -30.51 -10.92 17.39
CA ALA A 181 -30.31 -10.44 18.75
C ALA A 181 -31.27 -9.27 19.09
N ALA A 182 -31.45 -8.34 18.16
CA ALA A 182 -32.40 -7.24 18.31
C ALA A 182 -33.85 -7.72 18.37
N GLU A 183 -34.22 -8.71 17.55
CA GLU A 183 -35.56 -9.29 17.50
C GLU A 183 -35.91 -9.97 18.83
N VAL A 184 -34.99 -10.74 19.41
CA VAL A 184 -35.22 -11.37 20.73
C VAL A 184 -35.48 -10.32 21.81
N ALA A 185 -34.75 -9.20 21.80
CA ALA A 185 -34.96 -8.11 22.75
C ALA A 185 -36.32 -7.44 22.56
N MET A 186 -36.70 -7.14 21.32
CA MET A 186 -38.00 -6.55 20.97
C MET A 186 -39.16 -7.47 21.33
N ARG A 187 -39.05 -8.77 21.02
CA ARG A 187 -40.05 -9.78 21.38
C ARG A 187 -40.22 -9.87 22.89
N ARG A 188 -39.12 -9.85 23.66
CA ARG A 188 -39.18 -9.87 25.12
C ARG A 188 -39.90 -8.65 25.69
N GLN A 189 -39.63 -7.46 25.16
CA GLN A 189 -40.33 -6.23 25.55
C GLN A 189 -41.82 -6.32 25.22
N ALA A 190 -42.18 -6.75 24.01
CA ALA A 190 -43.57 -6.90 23.60
C ALA A 190 -44.34 -7.91 24.46
N ILE A 191 -43.69 -9.01 24.87
CA ILE A 191 -44.28 -10.00 25.80
C ILE A 191 -44.48 -9.38 27.18
N ALA A 192 -43.49 -8.66 27.71
CA ALA A 192 -43.62 -8.00 29.01
C ALA A 192 -44.77 -6.97 29.03
N ASP A 193 -44.86 -6.12 28.00
CA ASP A 193 -45.94 -5.14 27.85
C ASP A 193 -47.32 -5.83 27.73
N TRP A 194 -47.37 -7.02 27.10
CA TRP A 194 -48.60 -7.81 27.01
C TRP A 194 -48.97 -8.43 28.35
N GLU A 195 -48.01 -9.00 29.09
CA GLU A 195 -48.21 -9.56 30.43
C GLU A 195 -48.68 -8.48 31.42
N GLU A 196 -48.13 -7.27 31.37
CA GLU A 196 -48.59 -6.14 32.18
C GLU A 196 -50.04 -5.78 31.86
N LYS A 197 -50.41 -5.67 30.58
CA LYS A 197 -51.79 -5.39 30.16
C LYS A 197 -52.76 -6.51 30.51
N GLU A 198 -52.34 -7.77 30.44
CA GLU A 198 -53.12 -8.91 30.90
C GLU A 198 -53.29 -8.88 32.42
N ALA A 199 -52.25 -8.56 33.18
CA ALA A 199 -52.32 -8.43 34.63
C ALA A 199 -53.23 -7.26 35.05
N GLU A 200 -53.17 -6.12 34.38
CA GLU A 200 -54.11 -5.01 34.56
C GLU A 200 -55.54 -5.46 34.25
N ARG A 201 -55.75 -6.19 33.16
CA ARG A 201 -57.07 -6.73 32.79
C ARG A 201 -57.57 -7.73 33.85
N GLN A 202 -56.72 -8.61 34.34
CA GLN A 202 -57.06 -9.58 35.39
C GLN A 202 -57.29 -8.91 36.75
N ALA A 203 -56.53 -7.88 37.09
CA ALA A 203 -56.73 -7.08 38.31
C ALA A 203 -58.03 -6.28 38.25
N ALA A 204 -58.35 -5.68 37.10
CA ALA A 204 -59.64 -5.06 36.86
C ALA A 204 -60.78 -6.10 36.96
N PHE A 205 -60.58 -7.30 36.43
CA PHE A 205 -61.52 -8.41 36.54
C PHE A 205 -61.73 -8.87 38.00
N ALA A 206 -60.65 -9.00 38.78
CA ALA A 206 -60.71 -9.39 40.19
C ALA A 206 -61.33 -8.31 41.08
N ALA A 207 -61.09 -7.02 40.79
CA ALA A 207 -61.71 -5.91 41.50
C ALA A 207 -63.24 -5.87 41.31
N VAL A 208 -63.72 -6.23 40.11
CA VAL A 208 -65.16 -6.37 39.84
C VAL A 208 -65.76 -7.58 40.58
N HIS A 209 -65.02 -8.69 40.71
CA HIS A 209 -65.48 -9.88 41.45
C HIS A 209 -65.45 -9.71 42.99
N GLY A 210 -64.55 -8.88 43.52
CA GLY A 210 -64.44 -8.59 44.95
C GLY A 210 -65.55 -7.68 45.52
N GLY A 211 -66.45 -7.17 44.69
CA GLY A 211 -67.57 -6.30 45.09
C GLY A 211 -68.91 -7.00 45.33
N MET A 212 -69.02 -8.30 45.06
CA MET A 212 -70.25 -9.06 45.27
C MET A 212 -70.16 -9.87 46.57
N GLY A 213 -70.66 -9.28 47.66
CA GLY A 213 -70.77 -9.94 48.96
C GLY A 213 -71.72 -11.14 48.94
N GLU A 214 -71.30 -12.19 49.65
CA GLU A 214 -72.05 -13.26 50.30
C GLU A 214 -73.57 -13.35 50.01
N GLY A 215 -73.99 -14.38 49.27
CA GLY A 215 -75.40 -14.68 49.10
C GLY A 215 -75.73 -15.78 48.09
N GLY A 216 -75.62 -17.06 48.49
CA GLY A 216 -76.61 -18.06 48.07
C GLY A 216 -76.12 -19.31 47.33
N VAL A 217 -76.00 -20.38 48.11
CA VAL A 217 -76.40 -21.78 47.85
C VAL A 217 -75.53 -22.62 46.89
N ALA A 218 -74.76 -23.51 47.52
CA ALA A 218 -74.34 -24.77 46.94
C ALA A 218 -75.54 -25.68 46.67
N GLU A 219 -75.67 -26.17 45.44
CA GLU A 219 -76.48 -27.34 45.13
C GLU A 219 -75.64 -28.30 44.28
N GLN A 220 -75.65 -29.57 44.69
CA GLN A 220 -74.87 -30.68 44.17
C GLN A 220 -75.58 -31.38 42.99
N ALA A 221 -74.78 -32.12 42.21
CA ALA A 221 -75.13 -33.10 41.16
C ALA A 221 -75.47 -32.48 39.78
N ASP A 222 -75.08 -33.03 38.64
CA ASP A 222 -74.73 -34.40 38.28
C ASP A 222 -73.87 -34.45 36.99
N ALA A 223 -73.37 -35.64 36.66
CA ALA A 223 -72.43 -35.98 35.58
C ALA A 223 -72.91 -35.78 34.12
N ASP A 224 -71.91 -35.76 33.24
CA ASP A 224 -71.93 -36.05 31.78
C ASP A 224 -72.64 -35.09 30.81
N ALA A 225 -71.86 -34.21 30.18
CA ALA A 225 -72.01 -33.89 28.75
C ALA A 225 -70.72 -33.27 28.18
N ALA A 226 -70.16 -33.89 27.15
CA ALA A 226 -69.13 -33.30 26.30
C ALA A 226 -69.67 -32.01 25.65
N ALA A 227 -69.23 -30.85 26.14
CA ALA A 227 -69.50 -29.56 25.53
C ALA A 227 -68.18 -28.82 25.37
N ALA A 228 -67.86 -28.43 24.13
CA ALA A 228 -66.75 -27.53 23.83
C ALA A 228 -66.80 -26.31 24.76
N PRO A 229 -65.65 -25.79 25.25
CA PRO A 229 -65.67 -24.59 26.07
C PRO A 229 -66.26 -23.45 25.24
N GLN A 230 -67.50 -23.04 25.55
CA GLN A 230 -68.05 -21.81 25.00
C GLN A 230 -67.16 -20.68 25.51
N PHE A 231 -66.42 -20.08 24.59
CA PHE A 231 -65.60 -18.90 24.87
C PHE A 231 -66.53 -17.73 25.18
N VAL A 232 -66.80 -17.53 26.47
CA VAL A 232 -67.54 -16.36 26.95
C VAL A 232 -66.53 -15.22 27.10
N ALA A 233 -66.37 -14.43 26.04
CA ALA A 233 -65.64 -13.17 26.10
C ALA A 233 -66.43 -12.18 26.94
N TYR A 234 -66.13 -12.09 28.23
CA TYR A 234 -66.75 -11.10 29.10
C TYR A 234 -66.17 -9.71 28.79
N VAL A 235 -66.92 -8.91 28.06
CA VAL A 235 -66.61 -7.50 27.83
C VAL A 235 -67.00 -6.73 29.09
N PRO A 236 -66.08 -5.97 29.74
CA PRO A 236 -66.44 -5.15 30.88
C PRO A 236 -67.45 -4.08 30.44
N LEU A 237 -68.70 -4.25 30.88
CA LEU A 237 -69.77 -3.30 30.64
C LEU A 237 -69.67 -2.16 31.68
N PRO A 238 -69.69 -0.89 31.26
CA PRO A 238 -69.63 0.24 32.19
C PRO A 238 -70.82 0.28 33.15
N ASP A 239 -70.59 0.74 34.38
CA ASP A 239 -71.64 0.90 35.38
C ASP A 239 -72.65 1.99 34.99
N GLN A 240 -73.90 1.87 35.45
CA GLN A 240 -75.00 2.75 35.05
C GLN A 240 -74.72 4.25 35.34
N LYS A 241 -73.97 4.54 36.42
CA LYS A 241 -73.54 5.91 36.77
C LYS A 241 -72.52 6.48 35.77
N GLU A 242 -71.61 5.65 35.27
CA GLU A 242 -70.61 6.07 34.29
C GLU A 242 -71.26 6.35 32.93
N ILE A 243 -72.28 5.56 32.58
CA ILE A 243 -73.09 5.79 31.39
C ILE A 243 -73.81 7.13 31.48
N GLU A 244 -74.45 7.43 32.61
CA GLU A 244 -75.12 8.72 32.82
C GLU A 244 -74.16 9.91 32.71
N GLN A 245 -72.96 9.81 33.29
CA GLN A 245 -71.94 10.85 33.17
C GLN A 245 -71.48 11.05 31.73
N LYS A 246 -71.16 9.97 31.00
CA LYS A 246 -70.78 10.06 29.59
C LYS A 246 -71.90 10.64 28.72
N VAL A 247 -73.15 10.28 29.01
CA VAL A 247 -74.32 10.85 28.31
C VAL A 247 -74.48 12.33 28.63
N LEU A 248 -74.29 12.75 29.89
CA LEU A 248 -74.32 14.15 30.28
C LEU A 248 -73.19 14.97 29.63
N GLU A 249 -71.97 14.44 29.59
CA GLU A 249 -70.84 15.07 28.91
C GLU A 249 -71.08 15.18 27.40
N SER A 250 -71.58 14.11 26.77
CA SER A 250 -71.91 14.12 25.35
C SER A 250 -73.01 15.14 25.03
N LYS A 251 -74.08 15.19 25.84
CA LYS A 251 -75.13 16.21 25.71
C LYS A 251 -74.59 17.62 25.93
N LYS A 252 -73.70 17.82 26.91
CA LYS A 252 -73.04 19.10 27.14
C LYS A 252 -72.20 19.52 25.95
N GLN A 253 -71.37 18.63 25.41
CA GLN A 253 -70.58 18.89 24.20
C GLN A 253 -71.47 19.17 22.98
N GLN A 254 -72.58 18.45 22.82
CA GLN A 254 -73.53 18.68 21.74
C GLN A 254 -74.17 20.06 21.84
N LEU A 255 -74.55 20.49 23.05
CA LEU A 255 -75.06 21.85 23.28
C LEU A 255 -73.99 22.91 23.02
N LEU A 256 -72.75 22.70 23.48
CA LEU A 256 -71.65 23.62 23.18
C LEU A 256 -71.46 23.77 21.66
N ARG A 257 -71.41 22.65 20.92
CA ARG A 257 -71.32 22.67 19.45
C ARG A 257 -72.48 23.37 18.76
N GLN A 258 -73.69 23.31 19.32
CA GLN A 258 -74.88 23.93 18.72
C GLN A 258 -74.94 25.43 18.94
N TYR A 259 -74.46 25.91 20.10
CA TYR A 259 -74.72 27.27 20.54
C TYR A 259 -73.48 28.16 20.62
N ILE A 260 -72.28 27.60 20.52
CA ILE A 260 -71.02 28.35 20.57
C ILE A 260 -70.37 28.34 19.18
N SER A 261 -70.00 29.52 18.69
CA SER A 261 -69.22 29.65 17.46
C SER A 261 -67.76 29.25 17.71
N VAL A 262 -67.10 28.74 16.67
CA VAL A 262 -65.71 28.24 16.75
C VAL A 262 -64.75 29.28 17.35
N ASP A 263 -64.99 30.57 17.09
CA ASP A 263 -64.18 31.68 17.61
C ASP A 263 -64.34 31.88 19.12
N GLU A 264 -65.52 31.61 19.68
CA GLU A 264 -65.77 31.71 21.12
C GLU A 264 -65.26 30.49 21.89
N GLU A 265 -65.33 29.29 21.30
CA GLU A 265 -64.69 28.10 21.86
C GLU A 265 -63.17 28.28 21.97
N ALA A 266 -62.53 28.84 20.92
CA ALA A 266 -61.10 29.11 20.92
C ALA A 266 -60.68 30.10 22.01
N LYS A 267 -61.46 31.18 22.22
CA LYS A 267 -61.22 32.13 23.31
C LYS A 267 -61.41 31.50 24.69
N GLN A 268 -62.42 30.63 24.85
CA GLN A 268 -62.66 29.93 26.12
C GLN A 268 -61.53 28.94 26.44
N GLN A 269 -61.00 28.25 25.43
CA GLN A 269 -59.84 27.36 25.58
C GLN A 269 -58.59 28.14 25.96
N GLN A 270 -58.28 29.24 25.27
CA GLN A 270 -57.16 30.13 25.63
C GLN A 270 -57.29 30.67 27.06
N ALA A 271 -58.49 31.10 27.47
CA ALA A 271 -58.74 31.56 28.83
C ALA A 271 -58.54 30.44 29.88
N ARG A 272 -58.99 29.21 29.58
CA ARG A 272 -58.77 28.04 30.44
C ARG A 272 -57.30 27.67 30.54
N GLU A 273 -56.55 27.71 29.44
CA GLU A 273 -55.11 27.45 29.43
C GLU A 273 -54.33 28.49 30.26
N LEU A 274 -54.72 29.76 30.18
CA LEU A 274 -54.14 30.82 31.01
C LEU A 274 -54.45 30.64 32.50
N LEU A 275 -55.62 30.12 32.85
CA LEU A 275 -56.02 29.84 34.24
C LEU A 275 -55.39 28.55 34.79
N ASN A 276 -55.13 27.56 33.93
CA ASN A 276 -54.52 26.28 34.30
C ASN A 276 -52.98 26.32 34.32
N ARG A 277 -52.35 27.40 33.83
CA ARG A 277 -50.92 27.67 34.07
C ARG A 277 -50.72 28.19 35.50
N ARG A 278 -50.63 27.26 36.45
CA ARG A 278 -49.99 27.44 37.75
C ARG A 278 -49.02 26.30 37.98
#